data_AF-A0AA36MV21-F1
#
_entry.id   AF-A0AA36MV21-F1
#
_cell.length_a   1.000
_cell.length_b   1.000
_cell.length_c   1.000
_cell.angle_alpha   90.00
_cell.angle_beta   90.00
_cell.angle_gamma   90.00
#
_symmetry.space_group_name_H-M   'P 1'
#
loop_
_entity.id
_entity.type
_entity.pdbx_description
1 polymer ?
#
loop_
_entity_poly.entity_id
_entity_poly.type
_entity_poly.pdbx_seq_one_letter_code
_entity_poly.pdbx_strand_id
1 'polypeptide(L)'
;VQAAAAAAGTAAARKEVRLRLLAAAAATCRGQCGSAAARDGALQLIKAIEALNLTLEPAKQAGYLEGTWRLIYASEDVTRSSPFFWGWRQLLKGIPDPSPVSRAVLGTEELSESIFAITDGIPMKTVGEATQTLVNGQMVNRVEVEVFGFGKTVMTTTCRYEPINGSELMLTVETTQAVENTLPFADQVVFPSESLLGESARVRVRITYLDDVLRIVRNDKDDQVFVYVKA
;
A
#
# COMPACT_ATOMS: atom_id res chain seq x y z
N VAL A 1 -6.59 22.26 34.18
CA VAL A 1 -5.23 21.75 34.47
C VAL A 1 -5.11 20.25 34.24
N GLN A 2 -5.99 19.41 34.81
CA GLN A 2 -5.92 17.93 34.70
C GLN A 2 -6.15 17.38 33.26
N ALA A 3 -7.08 17.95 32.49
CA ALA A 3 -7.31 17.57 31.09
C ALA A 3 -6.14 17.95 30.16
N ALA A 4 -5.48 19.08 30.42
CA ALA A 4 -4.31 19.52 29.66
C ALA A 4 -3.08 18.64 29.95
N ALA A 5 -2.89 18.22 31.21
CA ALA A 5 -1.85 17.28 31.60
C ALA A 5 -2.07 15.88 30.99
N ALA A 6 -3.33 15.40 30.95
CA ALA A 6 -3.69 14.16 30.29
C ALA A 6 -3.43 14.21 28.77
N ALA A 7 -3.84 15.31 28.10
CA ALA A 7 -3.60 15.51 26.68
C ALA A 7 -2.10 15.59 26.34
N ALA A 8 -1.31 16.26 27.19
CA ALA A 8 0.15 16.31 27.07
C ALA A 8 0.80 14.92 27.27
N GLY A 9 0.33 14.14 28.24
CA GLY A 9 0.76 12.76 28.45
C GLY A 9 0.49 11.86 27.25
N THR A 10 -0.70 11.96 26.65
CA THR A 10 -1.05 11.20 25.43
C THR A 10 -0.22 11.66 24.23
N ALA A 11 0.08 12.95 24.10
CA ALA A 11 0.94 13.46 23.03
C ALA A 11 2.38 12.96 23.14
N ALA A 12 2.95 12.93 24.34
CA ALA A 12 4.27 12.38 24.60
C ALA A 12 4.32 10.87 24.30
N ALA A 13 3.31 10.12 24.74
CA ALA A 13 3.18 8.69 24.44
C ALA A 13 3.11 8.42 22.93
N ARG A 14 2.32 9.20 22.17
CA ARG A 14 2.26 9.09 20.70
C ARG A 14 3.62 9.33 20.05
N LYS A 15 4.33 10.39 20.47
CA LYS A 15 5.65 10.72 19.94
C LYS A 15 6.64 9.58 20.16
N GLU A 16 6.66 9.02 21.37
CA GLU A 16 7.54 7.91 21.73
C GLU A 16 7.25 6.65 20.91
N VAL A 17 5.98 6.24 20.84
CA VAL A 17 5.59 5.06 20.05
C VAL A 17 5.89 5.27 18.56
N ARG A 18 5.67 6.48 18.02
CA ARG A 18 5.98 6.81 16.62
C ARG A 18 7.48 6.68 16.33
N LEU A 19 8.34 7.22 17.20
CA LEU A 19 9.80 7.11 17.02
C LEU A 19 10.26 5.66 17.04
N ARG A 20 9.73 4.86 17.97
CA ARG A 20 10.02 3.42 18.03
C ARG A 20 9.52 2.68 16.80
N LEU A 21 8.33 3.04 16.28
CA LEU A 21 7.79 2.46 15.05
C LEU A 21 8.67 2.79 13.84
N LEU A 22 9.14 4.04 13.71
CA LEU A 22 10.06 4.44 12.65
C LEU A 22 11.38 3.65 12.72
N ALA A 23 11.94 3.48 13.91
CA ALA A 23 13.15 2.69 14.11
C ALA A 23 12.93 1.21 13.76
N ALA A 24 11.80 0.62 14.17
CA ALA A 24 11.45 -0.77 13.85
C ALA A 24 11.22 -0.97 12.35
N ALA A 25 10.53 -0.03 11.69
CA ALA A 25 10.33 0.00 10.25
C ALA A 25 11.65 0.02 9.48
N ALA A 26 12.61 0.85 9.91
CA ALA A 26 13.95 0.90 9.33
C ALA A 26 14.73 -0.40 9.56
N ALA A 27 14.73 -0.92 10.78
CA ALA A 27 15.46 -2.15 11.15
C ALA A 27 14.93 -3.42 10.46
N THR A 28 13.69 -3.39 9.97
CA THR A 28 13.04 -4.51 9.27
C THR A 28 12.96 -4.31 7.76
N CYS A 29 13.69 -3.35 7.18
CA CYS A 29 13.63 -3.05 5.74
C CYS A 29 12.18 -2.81 5.26
N ARG A 30 11.37 -2.07 6.03
CA ARG A 30 9.92 -1.89 5.83
C ARG A 30 9.09 -3.15 6.01
N GLY A 31 9.47 -4.01 6.95
CA GLY A 31 8.81 -5.30 7.23
C GLY A 31 9.28 -6.48 6.36
N GLN A 32 10.23 -6.26 5.45
CA GLN A 32 10.68 -7.25 4.46
C GLN A 32 11.88 -8.09 4.92
N CYS A 33 12.59 -7.69 5.97
CA CYS A 33 13.77 -8.37 6.48
C CYS A 33 13.73 -8.56 8.00
N GLY A 34 14.76 -9.21 8.56
CA GLY A 34 14.89 -9.47 9.99
C GLY A 34 14.15 -10.71 10.51
N SER A 35 14.14 -10.89 11.82
CA SER A 35 13.48 -12.03 12.48
C SER A 35 11.97 -11.84 12.59
N ALA A 36 11.24 -12.94 12.79
CA ALA A 36 9.80 -12.88 13.07
C ALA A 36 9.50 -12.01 14.29
N ALA A 37 10.28 -12.17 15.38
CA ALA A 37 10.14 -11.38 16.59
C ALA A 37 10.32 -9.86 16.36
N ALA A 38 11.23 -9.45 15.46
CA ALA A 38 11.41 -8.05 15.11
C ALA A 38 10.19 -7.47 14.37
N ARG A 39 9.62 -8.25 13.44
CA ARG A 39 8.38 -7.87 12.74
C ARG A 39 7.18 -7.83 13.68
N ASP A 40 7.06 -8.81 14.58
CA ASP A 40 6.03 -8.82 15.62
C ASP A 40 6.14 -7.58 16.52
N GLY A 41 7.37 -7.19 16.89
CA GLY A 41 7.62 -5.95 17.62
C GLY A 41 7.11 -4.69 16.89
N ALA A 42 7.30 -4.61 15.57
CA ALA A 42 6.74 -3.52 14.75
C ALA A 42 5.20 -3.54 14.77
N LEU A 43 4.58 -4.71 14.64
CA LEU A 43 3.13 -4.88 14.71
C LEU A 43 2.55 -4.47 16.07
N GLN A 44 3.26 -4.73 17.18
CA GLN A 44 2.83 -4.26 18.50
C GLN A 44 2.90 -2.74 18.62
N LEU A 45 3.92 -2.10 18.04
CA LEU A 45 4.03 -0.64 18.01
C LEU A 45 2.93 -0.01 17.16
N ILE A 46 2.57 -0.63 16.03
CA ILE A 46 1.42 -0.24 15.19
C ILE A 46 0.13 -0.28 16.01
N LYS A 47 -0.15 -1.38 16.72
CA LYS A 47 -1.34 -1.47 17.59
C LYS A 47 -1.33 -0.41 18.69
N ALA A 48 -0.18 -0.16 19.28
CA ALA A 48 -0.03 0.84 20.33
C ALA A 48 -0.31 2.27 19.83
N ILE A 49 0.13 2.63 18.62
CA ILE A 49 -0.15 3.95 18.05
C ILE A 49 -1.60 4.08 17.57
N GLU A 50 -2.18 3.02 17.00
CA GLU A 50 -3.61 2.96 16.63
C GLU A 50 -4.52 3.22 17.84
N ALA A 51 -4.19 2.66 19.01
CA ALA A 51 -4.91 2.91 20.26
C ALA A 51 -4.82 4.37 20.75
N LEU A 52 -3.90 5.15 20.22
CA LEU A 52 -3.71 6.57 20.51
C LEU A 52 -4.25 7.49 19.40
N ASN A 53 -4.94 6.95 18.40
CA ASN A 53 -5.52 7.76 17.32
C ASN A 53 -6.51 8.79 17.89
N LEU A 54 -6.27 10.07 17.58
CA LEU A 54 -7.14 11.17 17.99
C LEU A 54 -8.06 11.64 16.86
N THR A 55 -7.80 11.21 15.63
CA THR A 55 -8.50 11.69 14.46
C THR A 55 -9.82 10.96 14.34
N LEU A 56 -10.89 11.65 14.72
CA LEU A 56 -12.26 11.18 14.52
C LEU A 56 -12.56 11.15 13.02
N GLU A 57 -13.16 10.05 12.58
CA GLU A 57 -13.55 9.84 11.19
C GLU A 57 -12.41 10.13 10.18
N PRO A 58 -11.24 9.46 10.29
CA PRO A 58 -10.04 9.81 9.52
C PRO A 58 -10.23 9.78 7.99
N ALA A 59 -11.16 8.98 7.47
CA ALA A 59 -11.46 8.94 6.03
C ALA A 59 -12.14 10.21 5.51
N LYS A 60 -12.77 11.00 6.39
CA LYS A 60 -13.43 12.27 6.05
C LYS A 60 -12.53 13.49 6.26
N GLN A 61 -11.33 13.31 6.82
CA GLN A 61 -10.43 14.41 7.17
C GLN A 61 -9.49 14.76 6.01
N ALA A 62 -10.04 15.38 4.95
CA ALA A 62 -9.28 15.74 3.74
C ALA A 62 -7.97 16.50 4.04
N GLY A 63 -8.00 17.47 4.96
CA GLY A 63 -6.81 18.26 5.32
C GLY A 63 -5.65 17.45 5.94
N TYR A 64 -5.94 16.33 6.59
CA TYR A 64 -4.90 15.41 7.05
C TYR A 64 -4.53 14.41 5.96
N LEU A 65 -5.54 13.85 5.27
CA LEU A 65 -5.40 12.74 4.31
C LEU A 65 -4.65 13.14 3.03
N GLU A 66 -4.83 14.37 2.55
CA GLU A 66 -4.22 14.84 1.30
C GLU A 66 -2.72 15.12 1.46
N GLY A 67 -2.00 14.98 0.35
CA GLY A 67 -0.55 15.12 0.24
C GLY A 67 0.12 13.82 -0.20
N THR A 68 1.46 13.84 -0.17
CA THR A 68 2.29 12.70 -0.54
C THR A 68 2.68 11.90 0.69
N TRP A 69 2.54 10.59 0.60
CA TRP A 69 2.73 9.63 1.67
C TRP A 69 3.73 8.57 1.23
N ARG A 70 4.83 8.41 1.96
CA ARG A 70 5.86 7.42 1.69
C ARG A 70 5.67 6.19 2.58
N LEU A 71 5.64 5.01 1.98
CA LEU A 71 5.50 3.74 2.70
C LEU A 71 6.78 3.45 3.50
N ILE A 72 6.63 3.26 4.80
CA ILE A 72 7.73 2.90 5.71
C ILE A 72 7.62 1.47 6.25
N TYR A 73 6.44 0.85 6.18
CA TYR A 73 6.26 -0.54 6.63
C TYR A 73 5.09 -1.19 5.90
N ALA A 74 5.26 -2.45 5.51
CA ALA A 74 4.19 -3.32 5.05
C ALA A 74 4.32 -4.68 5.76
N SER A 75 3.19 -5.26 6.19
CA SER A 75 3.18 -6.63 6.75
C SER A 75 3.29 -7.74 5.70
N GLU A 76 3.23 -7.37 4.42
CA GLU A 76 3.46 -8.22 3.27
C GLU A 76 4.39 -7.53 2.27
N ASP A 77 4.59 -8.11 1.07
CA ASP A 77 5.46 -7.52 0.03
C ASP A 77 5.09 -6.06 -0.25
N VAL A 78 6.10 -5.19 -0.34
CA VAL A 78 5.91 -3.75 -0.60
C VAL A 78 5.17 -3.49 -1.91
N THR A 79 5.35 -4.30 -2.95
CA THR A 79 4.60 -4.12 -4.21
C THR A 79 3.10 -4.23 -4.00
N ARG A 80 2.67 -5.00 -2.99
CA ARG A 80 1.27 -5.22 -2.61
C ARG A 80 0.66 -4.03 -1.86
N SER A 81 1.36 -2.92 -1.69
CA SER A 81 0.77 -1.66 -1.23
C SER A 81 -0.04 -0.93 -2.32
N SER A 82 0.07 -1.36 -3.59
CA SER A 82 -0.74 -0.82 -4.67
C SER A 82 -2.19 -1.36 -4.65
N PRO A 83 -3.20 -0.48 -4.78
CA PRO A 83 -4.60 -0.91 -4.90
C PRO A 83 -4.89 -1.83 -6.08
N PHE A 84 -4.09 -1.75 -7.15
CA PHE A 84 -4.20 -2.67 -8.29
C PHE A 84 -4.07 -4.11 -7.83
N PHE A 85 -3.07 -4.43 -7.00
CA PHE A 85 -2.88 -5.80 -6.51
C PHE A 85 -3.99 -6.25 -5.58
N TRP A 86 -4.59 -5.33 -4.83
CA TRP A 86 -5.77 -5.65 -4.03
C TRP A 86 -6.95 -6.03 -4.93
N GLY A 87 -7.20 -5.25 -5.99
CA GLY A 87 -8.21 -5.52 -7.01
C GLY A 87 -7.98 -6.85 -7.73
N TRP A 88 -6.75 -7.08 -8.18
CA TRP A 88 -6.32 -8.32 -8.82
C TRP A 88 -6.55 -9.55 -7.94
N ARG A 89 -6.23 -9.49 -6.64
CA ARG A 89 -6.57 -10.58 -5.70
C ARG A 89 -8.06 -10.84 -5.61
N GLN A 90 -8.91 -9.81 -5.71
CA GLN A 90 -10.35 -10.02 -5.70
C GLN A 90 -10.80 -10.78 -6.94
N LEU A 91 -10.26 -10.41 -8.11
CA LEU A 91 -10.54 -11.05 -9.38
C LEU A 91 -10.15 -12.54 -9.35
N LEU A 92 -8.99 -12.85 -8.76
CA LEU A 92 -8.47 -14.21 -8.67
C LEU A 92 -9.10 -15.06 -7.54
N LYS A 93 -10.02 -14.52 -6.72
CA LYS A 93 -10.65 -15.30 -5.65
C LYS A 93 -11.37 -16.52 -6.23
N GLY A 94 -10.95 -17.71 -5.81
CA GLY A 94 -11.50 -18.99 -6.26
C GLY A 94 -10.71 -19.65 -7.39
N ILE A 95 -9.66 -19.00 -7.89
CA ILE A 95 -8.71 -19.58 -8.83
C ILE A 95 -7.51 -20.06 -7.99
N PRO A 96 -7.21 -21.38 -7.95
CA PRO A 96 -6.01 -21.87 -7.32
C PRO A 96 -4.79 -21.17 -7.92
N ASP A 97 -3.78 -20.94 -7.08
CA ASP A 97 -2.46 -20.37 -7.39
C ASP A 97 -2.08 -20.62 -8.87
N PRO A 98 -1.72 -19.60 -9.66
CA PRO A 98 -1.66 -19.72 -11.10
C PRO A 98 -0.44 -20.54 -11.52
N SER A 99 -0.62 -21.85 -11.42
CA SER A 99 0.16 -22.84 -12.12
C SER A 99 0.09 -22.55 -13.62
N PRO A 100 1.05 -23.05 -14.41
CA PRO A 100 1.03 -22.91 -15.87
C PRO A 100 -0.32 -23.28 -16.51
N VAL A 101 -1.13 -24.10 -15.85
CA VAL A 101 -2.45 -24.55 -16.31
C VAL A 101 -3.52 -23.46 -16.27
N SER A 102 -3.55 -22.58 -15.27
CA SER A 102 -4.54 -21.49 -15.22
C SER A 102 -4.26 -20.38 -16.24
N ARG A 103 -3.00 -20.26 -16.69
CA ARG A 103 -2.57 -19.30 -17.73
C ARG A 103 -3.21 -19.58 -19.09
N ALA A 104 -3.28 -20.86 -19.47
CA ALA A 104 -3.86 -21.28 -20.74
C ALA A 104 -5.38 -21.14 -20.78
N VAL A 105 -6.06 -21.25 -19.63
CA VAL A 105 -7.54 -21.23 -19.57
C VAL A 105 -8.11 -19.81 -19.56
N LEU A 106 -7.40 -18.84 -19.00
CA LEU A 106 -7.89 -17.45 -18.91
C LEU A 106 -7.57 -16.59 -20.13
N GLY A 107 -6.73 -17.05 -21.07
CA GLY A 107 -6.40 -16.30 -22.29
C GLY A 107 -5.62 -15.00 -22.03
N THR A 108 -4.97 -14.88 -20.87
CA THR A 108 -4.28 -13.67 -20.38
C THR A 108 -2.77 -13.86 -20.36
N GLU A 109 -2.17 -14.49 -21.37
CA GLU A 109 -0.74 -14.85 -21.35
C GLU A 109 0.17 -13.62 -21.16
N GLU A 110 0.01 -12.56 -21.96
CA GLU A 110 0.82 -11.32 -21.82
C GLU A 110 0.54 -10.54 -20.51
N LEU A 111 -0.72 -10.52 -20.07
CA LEU A 111 -1.17 -9.82 -18.87
C LEU A 111 -0.71 -10.52 -17.59
N SER A 112 -0.75 -11.85 -17.59
CA SER A 112 -0.22 -12.65 -16.49
C SER A 112 1.29 -12.55 -16.45
N GLU A 113 1.98 -12.64 -17.58
CA GLU A 113 3.44 -12.56 -17.62
C GLU A 113 3.97 -11.22 -17.11
N SER A 114 3.36 -10.09 -17.48
CA SER A 114 3.77 -8.77 -16.98
C SER A 114 3.48 -8.56 -15.49
N ILE A 115 2.31 -8.98 -14.99
CA ILE A 115 1.94 -8.87 -13.58
C ILE A 115 2.77 -9.82 -12.70
N PHE A 116 2.98 -11.08 -13.13
CA PHE A 116 3.83 -12.05 -12.43
C PHE A 116 5.32 -11.73 -12.53
N ALA A 117 5.77 -11.15 -13.64
CA ALA A 117 7.09 -10.55 -13.73
C ALA A 117 7.30 -9.55 -12.59
N ILE A 118 6.30 -8.72 -12.30
CA ILE A 118 6.47 -7.66 -11.31
C ILE A 118 6.32 -8.18 -9.85
N THR A 119 5.46 -9.16 -9.56
CA THR A 119 5.12 -9.50 -8.16
C THR A 119 5.73 -10.75 -7.56
N ASP A 120 5.66 -11.91 -8.19
CA ASP A 120 5.97 -13.17 -7.49
C ASP A 120 6.90 -14.09 -8.30
N GLY A 121 7.17 -13.78 -9.58
CA GLY A 121 7.88 -14.65 -10.52
C GLY A 121 9.32 -14.30 -10.84
N ILE A 122 9.86 -13.15 -10.41
CA ILE A 122 11.24 -12.77 -10.75
C ILE A 122 12.23 -13.01 -9.59
N PRO A 123 13.16 -13.97 -9.75
CA PRO A 123 14.32 -14.08 -8.87
C PRO A 123 15.11 -12.77 -8.88
N MET A 124 15.49 -12.29 -7.70
CA MET A 124 16.35 -11.10 -7.54
C MET A 124 15.71 -9.75 -7.93
N LYS A 125 14.41 -9.56 -7.62
CA LYS A 125 13.80 -8.23 -7.61
C LYS A 125 14.18 -7.44 -6.35
N THR A 126 14.40 -6.14 -6.50
CA THR A 126 14.59 -5.17 -5.42
C THR A 126 13.49 -4.12 -5.49
N VAL A 127 12.75 -3.92 -4.41
CA VAL A 127 11.67 -2.92 -4.37
C VAL A 127 12.24 -1.61 -3.83
N GLY A 128 12.19 -0.55 -4.65
CA GLY A 128 12.64 0.78 -4.29
C GLY A 128 11.59 1.54 -3.48
N GLU A 129 11.45 2.84 -3.70
CA GLU A 129 10.48 3.67 -2.96
C GLU A 129 9.03 3.33 -3.34
N ALA A 130 8.12 3.42 -2.37
CA ALA A 130 6.68 3.33 -2.59
C ALA A 130 5.98 4.56 -2.01
N THR A 131 5.24 5.31 -2.83
CA THR A 131 4.56 6.54 -2.45
C THR A 131 3.10 6.56 -2.90
N GLN A 132 2.28 7.30 -2.17
CA GLN A 132 0.88 7.57 -2.49
C GLN A 132 0.62 9.06 -2.40
N THR A 133 0.18 9.68 -3.48
CA THR A 133 -0.23 11.10 -3.49
C THR A 133 -1.74 11.16 -3.57
N LEU A 134 -2.37 11.78 -2.57
CA LEU A 134 -3.83 11.94 -2.49
C LEU A 134 -4.17 13.42 -2.62
N VAL A 135 -4.99 13.77 -3.62
CA VAL A 135 -5.43 15.15 -3.87
C VAL A 135 -6.81 15.10 -4.53
N ASN A 136 -7.78 15.87 -4.02
CA ASN A 136 -9.08 16.10 -4.65
C ASN A 136 -9.84 14.81 -5.04
N GLY A 137 -9.80 13.78 -4.18
CA GLY A 137 -10.48 12.51 -4.45
C GLY A 137 -9.76 11.59 -5.44
N GLN A 138 -8.55 11.94 -5.88
CA GLN A 138 -7.66 11.07 -6.65
C GLN A 138 -6.44 10.64 -5.84
N MET A 139 -6.06 9.38 -6.00
CA MET A 139 -4.86 8.81 -5.43
C MET A 139 -3.96 8.26 -6.55
N VAL A 140 -2.70 8.69 -6.57
CA VAL A 140 -1.66 8.12 -7.42
C VAL A 140 -0.67 7.36 -6.54
N ASN A 141 -0.62 6.04 -6.72
CA ASN A 141 0.32 5.15 -6.05
C ASN A 141 1.49 4.83 -6.98
N ARG A 142 2.73 5.10 -6.56
CA ARG A 142 3.96 4.75 -7.29
C ARG A 142 4.76 3.74 -6.50
N VAL A 143 5.21 2.67 -7.14
CA VAL A 143 6.13 1.69 -6.55
C VAL A 143 7.29 1.46 -7.51
N GLU A 144 8.49 1.75 -7.07
CA GLU A 144 9.70 1.43 -7.82
C GLU A 144 10.05 -0.05 -7.67
N VAL A 145 10.30 -0.71 -8.78
CA VAL A 145 10.75 -2.10 -8.83
C VAL A 145 11.97 -2.17 -9.73
N GLU A 146 13.05 -2.72 -9.20
CA GLU A 146 14.26 -3.06 -9.94
C GLU A 146 14.34 -4.56 -10.08
N VAL A 147 14.63 -5.01 -11.29
CA VAL A 147 14.79 -6.42 -11.61
C VAL A 147 16.19 -6.65 -12.16
N PHE A 148 16.95 -7.52 -11.49
CA PHE A 148 18.30 -7.86 -11.96
C PHE A 148 18.26 -8.42 -13.39
N GLY A 149 19.01 -7.79 -14.29
CA GLY A 149 19.07 -8.17 -15.71
C GLY A 149 17.97 -7.57 -16.60
N PHE A 150 16.93 -6.96 -16.03
CA PHE A 150 15.82 -6.34 -16.79
C PHE A 150 15.65 -4.84 -16.53
N GLY A 151 16.33 -4.28 -15.53
CA GLY A 151 16.40 -2.83 -15.28
C GLY A 151 15.40 -2.34 -14.23
N LYS A 152 15.21 -1.02 -14.17
CA LYS A 152 14.33 -0.35 -13.22
C LYS A 152 13.02 0.05 -13.91
N THR A 153 11.91 -0.07 -13.18
CA THR A 153 10.58 0.35 -13.60
C THR A 153 9.82 0.97 -12.42
N VAL A 154 8.84 1.82 -12.70
CA VAL A 154 7.94 2.41 -11.70
C VAL A 154 6.50 2.05 -12.03
N MET A 155 5.90 1.24 -11.17
CA MET A 155 4.47 0.94 -11.26
C MET A 155 3.67 2.11 -10.74
N THR A 156 2.89 2.76 -11.61
CA THR A 156 1.99 3.85 -11.26
C THR A 156 0.55 3.38 -11.38
N THR A 157 -0.18 3.39 -10.26
CA THR A 157 -1.61 3.06 -10.21
C THR A 157 -2.39 4.31 -9.83
N THR A 158 -3.35 4.70 -10.67
CA THR A 158 -4.26 5.81 -10.41
C THR A 158 -5.59 5.27 -9.93
N CYS A 159 -6.12 5.85 -8.87
CA CYS A 159 -7.39 5.49 -8.28
C CYS A 159 -8.21 6.74 -7.96
N ARG A 160 -9.53 6.62 -8.05
CA ARG A 160 -10.45 7.52 -7.34
C ARG A 160 -10.65 7.00 -5.92
N TYR A 161 -10.72 7.88 -4.92
CA TYR A 161 -11.04 7.51 -3.54
C TYR A 161 -12.25 8.27 -3.02
N GLU A 162 -13.12 7.57 -2.30
CA GLU A 162 -14.36 8.10 -1.73
C GLU A 162 -14.56 7.56 -0.30
N PRO A 163 -14.88 8.40 0.69
CA PRO A 163 -15.18 7.91 2.04
C PRO A 163 -16.49 7.15 2.07
N ILE A 164 -16.46 5.92 2.59
CA ILE A 164 -17.66 5.09 2.80
C ILE A 164 -18.29 5.43 4.15
N ASN A 165 -17.46 5.56 5.18
CA ASN A 165 -17.84 5.91 6.55
C ASN A 165 -16.69 6.67 7.22
N GLY A 166 -16.71 6.76 8.55
CA GLY A 166 -15.68 7.50 9.28
C GLY A 166 -14.26 6.97 9.06
N SER A 167 -14.05 5.67 8.93
CA SER A 167 -12.70 5.08 8.85
C SER A 167 -12.36 4.44 7.51
N GLU A 168 -13.33 4.27 6.63
CA GLU A 168 -13.15 3.48 5.41
C GLU A 168 -13.18 4.33 4.14
N LEU A 169 -12.27 3.99 3.21
CA LEU A 169 -12.26 4.51 1.85
C LEU A 169 -12.61 3.40 0.87
N MET A 170 -13.42 3.74 -0.13
CA MET A 170 -13.53 2.99 -1.36
C MET A 170 -12.49 3.54 -2.33
N LEU A 171 -11.62 2.68 -2.83
CA LEU A 171 -10.70 2.98 -3.92
C LEU A 171 -11.23 2.33 -5.19
N THR A 172 -11.38 3.10 -6.25
CA THR A 172 -11.69 2.58 -7.59
C THR A 172 -10.44 2.69 -8.44
N VAL A 173 -9.84 1.55 -8.79
CA VAL A 173 -8.64 1.48 -9.63
C VAL A 173 -9.01 1.84 -11.06
N GLU A 174 -8.51 2.97 -11.55
CA GLU A 174 -8.81 3.48 -12.90
C GLU A 174 -7.78 2.92 -13.89
N THR A 175 -6.50 3.18 -13.62
CA THR A 175 -5.39 2.80 -14.49
C THR A 175 -4.21 2.27 -13.70
N THR A 176 -3.44 1.39 -14.32
CA THR A 176 -2.12 0.96 -13.84
C THR A 176 -1.17 1.00 -15.02
N GLN A 177 0.05 1.47 -14.82
CA GLN A 177 1.03 1.59 -15.90
C GLN A 177 2.44 1.40 -15.37
N ALA A 178 3.28 0.79 -16.19
CA ALA A 178 4.72 0.75 -15.99
C ALA A 178 5.35 1.98 -16.63
N VAL A 179 5.88 2.89 -15.82
CA VAL A 179 6.51 4.14 -16.26
C VAL A 179 8.01 4.10 -15.93
N GLU A 180 8.82 4.92 -16.60
CA GLU A 180 10.26 5.06 -16.34
C GLU A 180 11.04 3.75 -16.54
N ASN A 181 10.81 3.07 -17.68
CA ASN A 181 11.52 1.86 -18.06
C ASN A 181 12.89 2.20 -18.66
N THR A 182 13.94 1.50 -18.22
CA THR A 182 15.26 1.54 -18.87
C THR A 182 15.38 0.62 -20.09
N LEU A 183 14.33 -0.14 -20.41
CA LEU A 183 14.28 -1.04 -21.56
C LEU A 183 13.81 -0.30 -22.83
N PRO A 184 14.57 -0.31 -23.93
CA PRO A 184 14.08 0.20 -25.21
C PRO A 184 12.84 -0.61 -25.65
N PHE A 185 11.82 0.07 -26.16
CA PHE A 185 10.52 -0.46 -26.63
C PHE A 185 9.44 -0.79 -25.59
N ALA A 186 9.67 -0.56 -24.29
CA ALA A 186 8.64 -0.69 -23.24
C ALA A 186 7.96 0.66 -22.91
N ASP A 187 7.77 1.52 -23.91
CA ASP A 187 7.05 2.77 -23.74
C ASP A 187 5.54 2.51 -23.60
N GLN A 188 5.01 2.89 -22.44
CA GLN A 188 3.60 3.21 -22.20
C GLN A 188 2.58 2.07 -22.34
N VAL A 189 2.82 0.91 -21.69
CA VAL A 189 1.70 -0.02 -21.45
C VAL A 189 0.83 0.56 -20.32
N VAL A 190 -0.24 1.24 -20.73
CA VAL A 190 -1.32 1.68 -19.84
C VAL A 190 -2.35 0.57 -19.78
N PHE A 191 -2.47 -0.06 -18.61
CA PHE A 191 -3.48 -1.06 -18.33
C PHE A 191 -4.78 -0.37 -17.90
N PRO A 192 -5.88 -0.44 -18.70
CA PRO A 192 -7.19 0.11 -18.33
C PRO A 192 -7.82 -0.78 -17.26
N SER A 193 -7.30 -0.65 -16.04
CA SER A 193 -7.52 -1.56 -14.92
C SER A 193 -9.00 -1.65 -14.54
N GLU A 194 -9.76 -0.57 -14.70
CA GLU A 194 -11.21 -0.57 -14.47
C GLU A 194 -11.95 -1.53 -15.39
N SER A 195 -11.65 -1.52 -16.70
CA SER A 195 -12.28 -2.43 -17.67
C SER A 195 -11.89 -3.89 -17.47
N LEU A 196 -10.67 -4.13 -17.01
CA LEU A 196 -10.11 -5.47 -16.83
C LEU A 196 -10.55 -6.11 -15.51
N LEU A 197 -10.56 -5.33 -14.43
CA LEU A 197 -10.95 -5.80 -13.11
C LEU A 197 -12.48 -5.78 -12.92
N GLY A 198 -13.21 -4.98 -13.71
CA GLY A 198 -14.65 -4.81 -13.55
C GLY A 198 -15.00 -4.40 -12.12
N GLU A 199 -15.92 -5.12 -11.47
CA GLU A 199 -16.27 -4.88 -10.07
C GLU A 199 -15.08 -5.03 -9.10
N SER A 200 -14.07 -5.83 -9.47
CA SER A 200 -12.85 -6.03 -8.66
C SER A 200 -11.95 -4.80 -8.63
N ALA A 201 -12.18 -3.79 -9.49
CA ALA A 201 -11.49 -2.50 -9.43
C ALA A 201 -11.82 -1.73 -8.15
N ARG A 202 -12.91 -2.08 -7.46
CA ARG A 202 -13.38 -1.42 -6.23
C ARG A 202 -12.81 -2.14 -5.01
N VAL A 203 -11.88 -1.47 -4.32
CA VAL A 203 -11.20 -2.00 -3.14
C VAL A 203 -11.55 -1.17 -1.92
N ARG A 204 -11.99 -1.84 -0.85
CA ARG A 204 -12.18 -1.21 0.45
C ARG A 204 -10.89 -1.23 1.26
N VAL A 205 -10.55 -0.08 1.84
CA VAL A 205 -9.48 0.04 2.83
C VAL A 205 -9.95 0.79 4.06
N ARG A 206 -9.32 0.51 5.19
CA ARG A 206 -9.62 1.12 6.50
C ARG A 206 -8.42 1.92 6.99
N ILE A 207 -8.61 3.20 7.26
CA ILE A 207 -7.64 4.05 7.93
C ILE A 207 -7.81 3.87 9.43
N THR A 208 -6.84 3.22 10.06
CA THR A 208 -6.85 2.95 11.52
C THR A 208 -6.13 4.00 12.33
N TYR A 209 -5.25 4.77 11.70
CA TYR A 209 -4.56 5.91 12.30
C TYR A 209 -4.30 6.98 11.25
N LEU A 210 -4.50 8.25 11.61
CA LEU A 210 -4.15 9.39 10.77
C LEU A 210 -3.77 10.57 11.65
N ASP A 211 -2.65 11.22 11.35
CA ASP A 211 -2.35 12.57 11.82
C ASP A 211 -1.58 13.36 10.74
N ASP A 212 -0.92 14.44 11.12
CA ASP A 212 -0.12 15.30 10.25
C ASP A 212 1.14 14.62 9.69
N VAL A 213 1.62 13.54 10.32
CA VAL A 213 2.90 12.89 10.01
C VAL A 213 2.73 11.44 9.55
N LEU A 214 1.78 10.70 10.12
CA LEU A 214 1.66 9.25 10.00
C LEU A 214 0.25 8.85 9.59
N ARG A 215 0.16 7.89 8.67
CA ARG A 215 -1.08 7.25 8.24
C ARG A 215 -0.93 5.75 8.24
N ILE A 216 -1.88 5.04 8.83
CA ILE A 216 -1.93 3.58 8.85
C ILE A 216 -3.20 3.13 8.14
N VAL A 217 -3.01 2.26 7.15
CA VAL A 217 -4.07 1.70 6.32
C VAL A 217 -4.05 0.18 6.48
N ARG A 218 -5.23 -0.41 6.65
CA ARG A 218 -5.43 -1.85 6.64
C ARG A 218 -6.32 -2.25 5.48
N ASN A 219 -5.99 -3.37 4.83
CA ASN A 219 -6.88 -3.96 3.83
C ASN A 219 -8.07 -4.65 4.54
N ASP A 220 -9.25 -4.64 3.92
CA ASP A 220 -10.47 -5.16 4.54
C ASP A 220 -10.50 -6.70 4.61
N LYS A 221 -9.76 -7.36 3.71
CA LYS A 221 -9.83 -8.83 3.54
C LYS A 221 -8.89 -9.62 4.46
N ASP A 222 -7.65 -9.17 4.58
CA ASP A 222 -6.56 -9.96 5.18
C ASP A 222 -5.91 -9.24 6.38
N ASP A 223 -6.48 -8.10 6.79
CA ASP A 223 -5.98 -7.16 7.81
C ASP A 223 -4.49 -6.78 7.66
N GLN A 224 -3.97 -6.87 6.43
CA GLN A 224 -2.59 -6.49 6.12
C GLN A 224 -2.43 -4.99 6.33
N VAL A 225 -1.33 -4.61 6.96
CA VAL A 225 -1.08 -3.24 7.41
C VAL A 225 0.00 -2.58 6.59
N PHE A 226 -0.29 -1.34 6.20
CA PHE A 226 0.60 -0.45 5.47
C PHE A 226 0.73 0.85 6.24
N VAL A 227 1.95 1.21 6.60
CA VAL A 227 2.26 2.42 7.37
C VAL A 227 2.98 3.40 6.47
N TYR A 228 2.48 4.63 6.44
CA TYR A 228 3.01 5.72 5.65
C TYR A 228 3.41 6.90 6.51
N VAL A 229 4.45 7.62 6.10
CA VAL A 229 4.80 8.95 6.61
C VAL A 229 4.54 10.01 5.56
N LYS A 230 4.14 11.20 5.97
CA LYS A 230 3.99 12.34 5.06
C LYS A 230 5.37 12.76 4.54
N ALA A 231 5.50 12.94 3.23
CA ALA A 231 6.73 13.29 2.53
C ALA A 231 6.91 14.81 2.43
#